data_AF-A0A941MCD7-F1
#
_entry.id   AF-A0A941MCD7-F1
#
_cell.length_a   1.000
_cell.length_b   1.000
_cell.length_c   1.000
_cell.angle_alpha   90.00
_cell.angle_beta   90.00
_cell.angle_gamma   90.00
#
_symmetry.space_group_name_H-M   'P 1'
#
loop_
_entity.id
_entity.type
_entity.pdbx_description
1 polymer ?
#
loop_
_entity_poly.entity_id
_entity_poly.type
_entity_poly.pdbx_seq_one_letter_code
_entity_poly.pdbx_strand_id
1 'polypeptide(L)'
;MIVRPKASFFDILFAVRGSIAGRVAWRCLFITMLACIVVVTGDFHLESMSHLGTAPFGLIGIAISIFMSFRNSAAYDRWWEGRKQWGELLVQVRSLIRELSDLDAEAKRRVFMPLIAFANALSARLQGGDELAAARAWDATASPGPNVTDVI
;
A
#
# COMPACT_ATOMS: atom_id res chain seq x y z
N MET A 1 -11.84 17.41 -3.99
CA MET A 1 -11.31 16.19 -4.64
C MET A 1 -10.16 16.63 -5.52
N ILE A 2 -8.92 16.21 -5.24
CA ILE A 2 -7.79 16.55 -6.13
C ILE A 2 -7.97 15.71 -7.40
N VAL A 3 -8.50 16.33 -8.46
CA VAL A 3 -8.61 15.71 -9.77
C VAL A 3 -7.21 15.74 -10.37
N ARG A 4 -6.52 14.59 -10.35
CA ARG A 4 -5.25 14.47 -11.08
C ARG A 4 -5.54 14.34 -12.58
N PRO A 5 -4.71 14.92 -13.45
CA PRO A 5 -4.80 14.65 -14.88
C PRO A 5 -4.70 13.14 -15.12
N LYS A 6 -5.52 12.61 -16.03
CA LYS A 6 -5.52 11.20 -16.37
C LYS A 6 -4.16 10.85 -16.99
N ALA A 7 -3.37 10.02 -16.30
CA ALA A 7 -2.11 9.53 -16.83
C ALA A 7 -2.35 8.82 -18.16
N SER A 8 -1.49 9.06 -19.15
CA SER A 8 -1.54 8.33 -20.41
C SER A 8 -1.10 6.87 -20.19
N PHE A 9 -1.47 5.98 -21.11
CA PHE A 9 -1.07 4.57 -21.04
C PHE A 9 0.46 4.41 -20.94
N PHE A 10 1.21 5.23 -21.70
CA PHE A 10 2.67 5.19 -21.70
C PHE A 10 3.29 5.70 -20.39
N ASP A 11 2.66 6.68 -19.73
CA ASP A 11 3.12 7.16 -18.43
C ASP A 11 3.04 6.05 -17.36
N ILE A 12 2.02 5.18 -17.47
CA ILE A 12 1.83 4.05 -16.55
C ILE A 12 2.79 2.92 -16.90
N LEU A 13 2.94 2.61 -18.20
CA LEU A 13 3.80 1.50 -18.67
C LEU A 13 5.27 1.73 -18.30
N PHE A 14 5.76 2.96 -18.43
CA PHE A 14 7.14 3.33 -18.11
C PHE A 14 7.30 3.96 -16.71
N ALA A 15 6.30 3.85 -15.84
CA ALA A 15 6.42 4.28 -14.44
C ALA A 15 7.40 3.36 -13.69
N VAL A 16 8.64 3.83 -13.50
CA VAL A 16 9.67 3.08 -12.74
C VAL A 16 9.57 3.31 -11.24
N ARG A 17 9.16 4.51 -10.80
CA ARG A 17 9.09 4.87 -9.38
C ARG A 17 7.95 4.13 -8.68
N GLY A 18 8.29 3.28 -7.71
CA GLY A 18 7.33 2.47 -6.95
C GLY A 18 6.83 1.22 -7.70
N SER A 19 7.43 0.88 -8.84
CA SER A 19 7.06 -0.31 -9.60
C SER A 19 7.58 -1.60 -8.97
N ILE A 20 6.78 -2.66 -9.08
CA ILE A 20 7.16 -4.03 -8.70
C ILE A 20 8.09 -4.64 -9.78
N ALA A 21 8.18 -4.03 -10.97
CA ALA A 21 8.95 -4.53 -12.10
C ALA A 21 10.41 -4.83 -11.73
N GLY A 22 11.11 -3.94 -11.03
CA GLY A 22 12.49 -4.19 -10.61
C GLY A 22 12.65 -5.39 -9.68
N ARG A 23 11.64 -5.66 -8.83
CA ARG A 23 11.65 -6.80 -7.90
C ARG A 23 11.41 -8.14 -8.60
N VAL A 24 10.62 -8.14 -9.68
CA VAL A 24 10.24 -9.34 -10.43
C VAL A 24 11.19 -9.59 -11.62
N ALA A 25 11.83 -8.55 -12.14
CA ALA A 25 12.71 -8.60 -13.31
C ALA A 25 13.79 -9.68 -13.17
N TRP A 26 14.45 -9.77 -12.00
CA TRP A 26 15.47 -10.80 -11.76
C TRP A 26 14.91 -12.22 -11.84
N ARG A 27 13.70 -12.45 -11.34
CA ARG A 27 13.03 -13.77 -11.40
C ARG A 27 12.63 -14.11 -12.82
N CYS A 28 12.10 -13.14 -13.56
CA CYS A 28 11.78 -13.31 -14.98
C CYS A 28 13.05 -13.63 -15.79
N LEU A 29 14.13 -12.86 -15.60
CA LEU A 29 15.41 -13.07 -16.27
C LEU A 29 15.93 -14.50 -16.03
N PHE A 30 15.93 -14.94 -14.77
CA PHE A 30 16.38 -16.28 -14.41
C PHE A 30 15.55 -17.37 -15.10
N ILE A 31 14.22 -17.26 -15.07
CA ILE A 31 13.32 -18.23 -15.72
C ILE A 31 13.54 -18.24 -17.24
N THR A 32 13.69 -17.07 -17.87
CA THR A 32 13.98 -16.95 -19.30
C THR A 32 15.33 -17.58 -19.66
N MET A 33 16.38 -17.31 -18.87
CA MET A 33 17.70 -17.90 -19.09
C MET A 33 17.66 -19.43 -18.96
N LEU A 34 16.99 -19.95 -17.94
CA LEU A 34 16.78 -21.39 -17.76
C LEU A 34 16.04 -21.99 -18.96
N ALA A 35 14.98 -21.34 -19.45
CA ALA A 35 14.25 -21.78 -20.63
C ALA A 35 15.15 -21.83 -21.88
N CYS A 36 15.97 -20.80 -22.12
CA CYS A 36 16.93 -20.79 -23.22
C CYS A 36 17.95 -21.95 -23.12
N ILE A 37 18.48 -22.23 -21.93
CA ILE A 37 19.40 -23.35 -21.70
C ILE A 37 18.72 -24.68 -22.03
N VAL A 38 17.50 -24.89 -21.54
CA VAL A 38 16.72 -26.11 -21.81
C VAL A 38 16.52 -26.31 -23.31
N VAL A 39 16.11 -25.27 -24.05
CA VAL A 39 15.93 -25.34 -25.51
C VAL A 39 17.23 -25.73 -26.21
N VAL A 40 18.33 -25.03 -25.92
CA VAL A 40 19.64 -25.32 -26.54
C VAL A 40 20.07 -26.75 -26.22
N THR A 41 20.02 -27.20 -24.97
CA THR A 41 20.41 -28.57 -24.60
C THR A 41 19.48 -29.64 -25.18
N GLY A 42 18.20 -29.31 -25.36
CA GLY A 42 17.17 -30.14 -26.00
C GLY A 42 17.53 -30.45 -27.46
N ASP A 43 17.93 -29.43 -28.21
CA ASP A 43 18.29 -29.55 -29.62
C ASP A 43 19.58 -30.35 -29.84
N PHE A 44 20.51 -30.38 -28.85
CA PHE A 44 21.80 -31.04 -29.00
C PHE A 44 21.84 -32.49 -28.48
N HIS A 45 21.13 -32.87 -27.40
CA HIS A 45 21.39 -34.17 -26.72
C HIS A 45 20.20 -34.89 -26.04
N LEU A 46 18.94 -34.47 -26.21
CA LEU A 46 17.85 -34.86 -25.29
C LEU A 46 16.63 -35.57 -25.94
N GLU A 47 16.84 -36.63 -26.72
CA GLU A 47 15.71 -37.49 -27.17
C GLU A 47 14.95 -38.18 -26.01
N SER A 48 15.59 -38.33 -24.83
CA SER A 48 15.05 -39.05 -23.66
C SER A 48 14.14 -38.24 -22.71
N MET A 49 14.00 -36.91 -22.89
CA MET A 49 13.19 -36.03 -22.00
C MET A 49 11.80 -35.69 -22.57
N SER A 50 11.42 -36.33 -23.67
CA SER A 50 10.16 -36.17 -24.39
C SER A 50 8.91 -36.67 -23.63
N HIS A 51 9.08 -37.26 -22.44
CA HIS A 51 7.99 -37.83 -21.63
C HIS A 51 7.42 -36.91 -20.54
N LEU A 52 7.94 -35.68 -20.38
CA LEU A 52 7.37 -34.72 -19.42
C LEU A 52 6.08 -34.10 -19.99
N GLY A 53 4.93 -34.71 -19.67
CA GLY A 53 3.62 -34.19 -20.04
C GLY A 53 3.34 -32.82 -19.42
N THR A 54 2.63 -31.95 -20.14
CA THR A 54 2.27 -30.60 -19.69
C THR A 54 1.09 -30.58 -18.70
N ALA A 55 0.36 -31.68 -18.57
CA ALA A 55 -0.87 -31.77 -17.78
C ALA A 55 -0.71 -31.38 -16.29
N PRO A 56 0.34 -31.81 -15.56
CA PRO A 56 0.53 -31.40 -14.17
C PRO A 56 0.73 -29.88 -14.01
N PHE A 57 1.40 -29.24 -14.97
CA PHE A 57 1.63 -27.80 -14.97
C PHE A 57 0.34 -27.00 -15.20
N GLY A 58 -0.56 -27.51 -16.04
CA GLY A 58 -1.88 -26.91 -16.24
C GLY A 58 -2.72 -26.93 -14.96
N LEU A 59 -2.73 -28.05 -14.25
CA LEU A 59 -3.44 -28.18 -12.97
C LEU A 59 -2.87 -27.23 -11.90
N ILE A 60 -1.54 -27.16 -11.79
CA ILE A 60 -0.86 -26.23 -10.88
C ILE A 60 -1.18 -24.77 -11.25
N GLY A 61 -1.19 -24.43 -12.54
CA GLY A 61 -1.52 -23.09 -13.02
C GLY A 61 -2.93 -22.66 -12.64
N ILE A 62 -3.91 -23.53 -12.80
CA ILE A 62 -5.29 -23.29 -12.38
C ILE A 62 -5.37 -23.07 -10.87
N ALA A 63 -4.73 -23.93 -10.08
CA ALA A 63 -4.71 -23.80 -8.63
C ALA A 63 -4.09 -22.45 -8.19
N ILE A 64 -2.93 -22.07 -8.74
CA ILE A 64 -2.26 -20.79 -8.45
C ILE A 64 -3.17 -19.61 -8.80
N SER A 65 -3.84 -19.65 -9.96
CA SER A 65 -4.75 -18.57 -10.39
C SER A 65 -5.90 -18.36 -9.40
N ILE A 66 -6.53 -19.45 -8.93
CA ILE A 66 -7.62 -19.39 -7.96
C ILE A 66 -7.13 -18.81 -6.63
N PHE A 67 -6.02 -19.32 -6.09
CA PHE A 67 -5.46 -18.81 -4.82
C PHE A 67 -5.01 -17.35 -4.93
N MET A 68 -4.44 -16.96 -6.07
CA MET A 68 -4.04 -15.57 -6.32
C MET A 68 -5.25 -14.64 -6.36
N SER A 69 -6.37 -15.08 -6.94
CA SER A 69 -7.63 -14.31 -6.95
C SER A 69 -8.13 -14.03 -5.53
N PHE A 70 -8.25 -15.06 -4.69
CA PHE A 70 -8.68 -14.89 -3.30
C PHE A 70 -7.72 -13.99 -2.50
N ARG A 71 -6.41 -14.18 -2.67
CA ARG A 71 -5.39 -13.36 -2.01
C ARG A 71 -5.47 -11.90 -2.44
N ASN A 72 -5.65 -11.64 -3.73
CA ASN A 72 -5.76 -10.29 -4.26
C ASN A 72 -7.02 -9.58 -3.76
N SER A 73 -8.15 -10.27 -3.74
CA SER A 73 -9.40 -9.72 -3.20
C SER A 73 -9.24 -9.33 -1.73
N ALA A 74 -8.72 -10.22 -0.88
CA ALA A 74 -8.50 -9.91 0.54
C ALA A 74 -7.50 -8.76 0.76
N ALA A 75 -6.42 -8.71 -0.03
CA ALA A 75 -5.44 -7.61 0.03
C ALA A 75 -6.06 -6.27 -0.41
N TYR A 76 -6.90 -6.30 -1.45
CA TYR A 76 -7.62 -5.12 -1.93
C TYR A 76 -8.62 -4.62 -0.90
N ASP A 77 -9.41 -5.52 -0.29
CA ASP A 77 -10.38 -5.16 0.75
C ASP A 77 -9.69 -4.52 1.95
N ARG A 78 -8.58 -5.08 2.42
CA ARG A 78 -7.77 -4.48 3.51
C ARG A 78 -7.23 -3.11 3.14
N TRP A 79 -6.73 -2.93 1.91
CA TRP A 79 -6.27 -1.62 1.44
C TRP A 79 -7.42 -0.60 1.39
N TRP A 80 -8.58 -1.03 0.89
CA TRP A 80 -9.77 -0.20 0.80
C TRP A 80 -10.34 0.17 2.18
N GLU A 81 -10.34 -0.78 3.11
CA GLU A 81 -10.74 -0.55 4.50
C GLU A 81 -9.91 0.54 5.17
N GLY A 82 -8.57 0.47 5.05
CA GLY A 82 -7.69 1.53 5.56
C GLY A 82 -8.03 2.90 4.96
N ARG A 83 -8.33 2.96 3.66
CA ARG A 83 -8.76 4.23 3.01
C ARG A 83 -10.11 4.73 3.52
N LYS A 84 -11.07 3.82 3.80
CA LYS A 84 -12.37 4.19 4.37
C LYS A 84 -12.20 4.79 5.77
N GLN A 85 -11.42 4.16 6.65
CA GLN A 85 -11.17 4.65 8.01
C GLN A 85 -10.51 6.04 8.01
N TRP A 86 -9.50 6.25 7.17
CA TRP A 86 -8.89 7.58 7.00
C TRP A 86 -9.87 8.62 6.45
N GLY A 87 -10.76 8.22 5.53
CA GLY A 87 -11.81 9.09 5.01
C GLY A 87 -12.85 9.45 6.08
N GLU A 88 -13.23 8.48 6.91
CA GLU A 88 -14.17 8.67 8.02
C GLU A 88 -13.60 9.65 9.05
N LEU A 89 -12.32 9.51 9.44
CA LEU A 89 -11.64 10.48 10.32
C LEU A 89 -11.78 11.92 9.79
N LEU A 90 -11.53 12.14 8.49
CA LEU A 90 -11.67 13.47 7.87
C LEU A 90 -13.12 13.98 7.89
N VAL A 91 -14.11 13.10 7.70
CA VAL A 91 -15.53 13.47 7.76
C VAL A 91 -15.91 13.87 9.19
N GLN A 92 -15.51 13.08 10.20
CA GLN A 92 -15.82 13.38 11.60
C GLN A 92 -15.20 14.70 12.06
N VAL A 93 -13.93 14.94 11.72
CA VAL A 93 -13.26 16.23 12.02
C VAL A 93 -14.00 17.40 11.36
N ARG A 94 -14.44 17.28 10.11
CA ARG A 94 -15.22 18.33 9.43
C ARG A 94 -16.59 18.55 10.06
N SER A 95 -17.26 17.49 10.47
CA SER A 95 -18.54 17.57 11.20
C SER A 95 -18.36 18.31 12.52
N LEU A 96 -17.31 17.98 13.28
CA LEU A 96 -16.99 18.66 14.53
C LEU A 96 -16.66 20.14 14.32
N ILE A 97 -15.88 20.49 13.29
CA ILE A 97 -15.60 21.90 12.95
C ILE A 97 -16.90 22.67 12.67
N ARG A 98 -17.86 22.05 11.98
CA ARG A 98 -19.15 22.67 11.68
C ARG A 98 -20.01 22.88 12.94
N GLU A 99 -20.02 21.90 13.83
CA GLU A 99 -20.77 21.97 15.10
C GLU A 99 -20.17 23.03 16.04
N LEU A 100 -18.85 23.18 16.03
CA LEU A 100 -18.11 24.17 16.83
C LEU A 100 -17.90 25.50 16.10
N SER A 101 -18.69 25.78 15.06
CA SER A 101 -18.50 26.97 14.22
C SER A 101 -18.76 28.29 14.95
N ASP A 102 -19.57 28.29 16.00
CA ASP A 102 -19.91 29.48 16.80
C ASP A 102 -18.90 29.75 17.94
N LEU A 103 -17.95 28.86 18.19
CA LEU A 103 -16.93 29.06 19.22
C LEU A 103 -15.99 30.22 18.87
N ASP A 104 -15.44 30.85 19.90
CA ASP A 104 -14.39 31.84 19.77
C ASP A 104 -13.08 31.21 19.25
N ALA A 105 -12.17 32.05 18.75
CA ALA A 105 -10.95 31.58 18.12
C ALA A 105 -10.04 30.79 19.08
N GLU A 106 -10.02 31.13 20.37
CA GLU A 106 -9.19 30.45 21.36
C GLU A 106 -9.76 29.08 21.70
N ALA A 107 -11.07 28.95 21.91
CA ALA A 107 -11.70 27.65 22.11
C ALA A 107 -11.56 26.74 20.88
N LYS A 108 -11.72 27.27 19.66
CA LYS A 108 -11.46 26.52 18.42
C LYS A 108 -10.03 26.00 18.36
N ARG A 109 -9.04 26.83 18.69
CA ARG A 109 -7.63 26.45 18.67
C ARG A 109 -7.33 25.32 19.66
N ARG A 110 -7.91 25.37 20.86
CA ARG A 110 -7.75 24.34 21.89
C ARG A 110 -8.30 22.97 21.48
N VAL A 111 -9.34 22.94 20.64
CA VAL A 111 -9.91 21.67 20.14
C VAL A 111 -9.21 21.20 18.86
N PHE A 112 -8.91 22.11 17.93
CA PHE A 112 -8.41 21.72 16.61
C PHE A 112 -6.91 21.41 16.58
N MET A 113 -6.09 22.03 17.42
CA MET A 113 -4.65 21.74 17.46
C MET A 113 -4.36 20.28 17.88
N PRO A 114 -4.96 19.74 18.95
CA PRO A 114 -4.85 18.33 19.30
C PRO A 114 -5.32 17.40 18.18
N LEU A 115 -6.45 17.71 17.50
CA LEU A 115 -6.94 16.87 16.40
C LEU A 115 -5.98 16.82 15.21
N ILE A 116 -5.32 17.94 14.89
CA ILE A 116 -4.29 17.98 13.86
C ILE A 116 -3.04 17.20 14.31
N ALA A 117 -2.63 17.35 15.57
CA ALA A 117 -1.53 16.60 16.15
C ALA A 117 -1.80 15.08 16.12
N PHE A 118 -3.01 14.66 16.51
CA PHE A 118 -3.47 13.27 16.44
C PHE A 118 -3.37 12.70 15.02
N ALA A 119 -3.88 13.43 14.02
CA ALA A 119 -3.84 12.96 12.63
C ALA A 119 -2.40 12.77 12.11
N ASN A 120 -1.48 13.68 12.48
CA ASN A 120 -0.07 13.59 12.10
C ASN A 120 0.66 12.47 12.85
N ALA A 121 0.42 12.34 14.16
CA ALA A 121 0.97 11.26 14.99
C ALA A 121 0.50 9.88 14.48
N LEU A 122 -0.79 9.74 14.18
CA LEU A 122 -1.35 8.52 13.60
C LEU A 122 -0.69 8.17 12.25
N SER A 123 -0.48 9.17 11.39
CA SER A 123 0.21 8.97 10.10
C SER A 123 1.66 8.51 10.31
N ALA A 124 2.39 9.13 11.24
CA ALA A 124 3.75 8.74 11.59
C ALA A 124 3.79 7.31 12.14
N ARG A 125 2.89 6.95 13.06
CA ARG A 125 2.76 5.59 13.61
C ARG A 125 2.59 4.53 12.52
N LEU A 126 1.65 4.75 11.60
CA LEU A 126 1.38 3.80 10.52
C LEU A 126 2.55 3.65 9.53
N GLN A 127 3.47 4.63 9.49
CA GLN A 127 4.66 4.62 8.64
C GLN A 127 5.93 4.16 9.40
N GLY A 128 5.83 3.88 10.70
CA GLY A 128 6.98 3.55 11.55
C GLY A 128 7.90 4.76 11.83
N GLY A 129 7.36 5.98 11.77
CA GLY A 129 8.05 7.22 12.11
C GLY A 129 7.91 7.63 13.57
N ASP A 130 8.51 8.77 13.93
CA ASP A 130 8.43 9.34 15.27
C ASP A 130 7.08 10.05 15.49
N GLU A 131 6.19 9.41 16.26
CA GLU A 131 4.86 9.92 16.60
C GLU A 131 4.92 11.23 17.39
N LEU A 132 5.85 11.34 18.32
CA LEU A 132 5.97 12.47 19.23
C LEU A 132 6.46 13.71 18.49
N ALA A 133 7.44 13.53 17.60
CA ALA A 133 7.91 14.61 16.74
C ALA A 133 6.79 15.11 15.80
N ALA A 134 6.00 14.20 15.23
CA ALA A 134 4.87 14.55 14.36
C ALA A 134 3.75 15.28 15.11
N ALA A 135 3.44 14.86 16.35
CA ALA A 135 2.45 15.52 17.20
C ALA A 135 2.90 16.93 17.63
N ARG A 136 4.13 17.05 18.13
CA ARG A 136 4.68 18.31 18.69
C ARG A 136 4.83 19.43 17.67
N ALA A 137 4.86 19.11 16.38
CA ALA A 137 4.82 20.12 15.32
C ALA A 137 3.52 20.96 15.36
N TRP A 138 2.45 20.42 15.94
CA TRP A 138 1.12 21.03 15.97
C TRP A 138 0.60 21.30 17.38
N ASP A 139 0.97 20.46 18.35
CA ASP A 139 0.59 20.63 19.75
C ASP A 139 1.79 20.40 20.67
N ALA A 140 2.31 21.49 21.24
CA ALA A 140 3.44 21.44 22.16
C ALA A 140 3.12 20.71 23.48
N THR A 141 1.84 20.50 23.80
CA THR A 141 1.43 19.78 25.01
C THR A 141 1.48 18.26 24.85
N ALA A 142 1.74 17.75 23.63
CA ALA A 142 1.88 16.33 23.36
C ALA A 142 2.96 15.68 24.24
N SER A 143 2.50 14.77 25.09
CA SER A 143 3.31 14.08 26.09
C SER A 143 3.82 12.74 25.56
N PRO A 144 5.05 12.32 25.95
CA PRO A 144 5.48 10.96 25.72
C PRO A 144 4.60 9.97 26.52
N GLY A 145 4.01 9.01 25.83
CA GLY A 145 3.26 7.90 26.42
C GLY A 145 3.48 6.62 25.60
N PRO A 146 2.98 5.46 26.07
CA PRO A 146 3.08 4.20 25.33
C PRO A 146 2.41 4.28 23.93
N ASN A 147 1.40 5.12 23.79
CA ASN A 147 0.81 5.55 22.52
C ASN A 147 0.63 7.06 22.56
N VAL A 148 1.39 7.81 21.75
CA VAL A 148 1.30 9.29 21.74
C VAL A 148 -0.08 9.75 21.31
N THR A 149 -0.72 9.01 20.39
CA THR A 149 -2.09 9.30 19.93
C THR A 149 -3.17 9.20 21.00
N ASP A 150 -2.94 8.47 22.09
CA ASP A 150 -3.94 8.24 23.13
C ASP A 150 -3.89 9.31 24.24
N VAL A 151 -2.83 10.14 24.22
CA VAL A 151 -2.53 11.16 25.23
C VAL A 151 -2.69 12.60 24.70
N ILE A 152 -3.08 12.73 23.43
CA ILE A 152 -3.47 13.99 22.76
C ILE A 152 -4.97 14.20 22.93
#